data_AF-A0A832UXX2-F1
#
_entry.id   AF-A0A832UXX2-F1
#
_cell.length_a   1.000
_cell.length_b   1.000
_cell.length_c   1.000
_cell.angle_alpha   90.00
_cell.angle_beta   90.00
_cell.angle_gamma   90.00
#
_symmetry.space_group_name_H-M   'P 1'
#
loop_
_entity.id
_entity.type
_entity.pdbx_description
1 polymer ?
#
loop_
_entity_poly.entity_id
_entity_poly.type
_entity_poly.pdbx_seq_one_letter_code
_entity_poly.pdbx_strand_id
1 'polypeptide(L)' 'MTVEIFTLGGYNEVGRNMTAVKVGHQVIILDMGFSMEKVAMLEDSTSVFGEHELITHDVIPDDRPIA' A
#
# COMPACT_ATOMS: atom_id res chain seq x y z
N MET A 1 -16.26 21.73 -4.60
CA MET A 1 -15.37 20.93 -3.74
C MET A 1 -15.36 19.54 -4.34
N THR A 2 -14.23 19.11 -4.92
CA THR A 2 -14.08 17.78 -5.53
C THR A 2 -13.41 16.85 -4.52
N VAL A 3 -13.89 15.63 -4.45
CA VAL A 3 -13.30 14.55 -3.65
C VAL A 3 -12.86 13.48 -4.63
N GLU A 4 -11.59 13.10 -4.57
CA GLU A 4 -11.03 11.99 -5.35
C GLU A 4 -10.71 10.84 -4.39
N ILE A 5 -11.06 9.62 -4.79
CA ILE A 5 -10.84 8.40 -4.00
C ILE A 5 -9.89 7.50 -4.79
N PHE A 6 -8.79 7.11 -4.15
CA PHE A 6 -7.80 6.19 -4.69
C PHE A 6 -7.88 4.87 -3.94
N THR A 7 -8.19 3.80 -4.64
CA THR A 7 -8.25 2.42 -4.12
C THR A 7 -6.92 1.74 -4.36
N LEU A 8 -5.99 1.85 -3.40
CA LEU A 8 -4.57 1.52 -3.61
C LEU A 8 -4.22 0.08 -3.22
N GLY A 9 -4.90 -0.48 -2.22
CA GLY A 9 -4.73 -1.88 -1.84
C GLY A 9 -5.86 -2.42 -0.96
N GLY A 10 -6.03 -3.75 -0.95
CA GLY A 10 -7.10 -4.44 -0.20
C GLY A 10 -8.49 -4.45 -0.86
N TYR A 11 -8.62 -3.91 -2.08
CA TYR A 11 -9.90 -3.87 -2.81
C TYR A 11 -10.15 -5.07 -3.72
N ASN A 12 -9.09 -5.73 -4.20
CA ASN A 12 -9.15 -6.92 -5.06
C ASN A 12 -8.40 -8.13 -4.47
N GLU A 13 -8.00 -8.03 -3.20
CA GLU A 13 -7.19 -9.04 -2.50
C GLU A 13 -7.43 -8.93 -0.98
N VAL A 14 -6.85 -9.86 -0.22
CA VAL A 14 -6.89 -9.83 1.26
C VAL A 14 -5.59 -9.24 1.80
N GLY A 15 -5.71 -8.24 2.66
CA GLY A 15 -4.57 -7.53 3.24
C GLY A 15 -4.08 -6.40 2.35
N ARG A 16 -2.93 -5.81 2.69
CA ARG A 16 -2.36 -4.65 1.97
C ARG A 16 -3.35 -3.49 1.85
N ASN A 17 -4.12 -3.22 2.91
CA ASN A 17 -5.16 -2.20 2.86
C ASN A 17 -4.53 -0.80 2.71
N MET A 18 -5.02 -0.03 1.74
CA MET A 18 -4.77 1.41 1.68
C MET A 18 -5.81 2.10 0.79
N THR A 19 -6.31 3.21 1.29
CA THR A 19 -7.17 4.13 0.56
C THR A 19 -6.62 5.54 0.72
N ALA A 20 -6.63 6.35 -0.33
CA ALA A 20 -6.37 7.77 -0.21
C ALA A 20 -7.57 8.61 -0.60
N VAL A 21 -7.84 9.65 0.18
CA VAL A 21 -8.89 10.63 -0.07
C VAL A 21 -8.24 11.98 -0.29
N LYS A 22 -8.41 12.53 -1.49
CA LYS A 22 -7.88 13.86 -1.85
C LYS A 22 -9.01 14.88 -1.85
N VAL A 23 -8.82 15.96 -1.09
CA VAL A 23 -9.74 17.10 -0.99
C VAL A 23 -8.96 18.37 -1.26
N GLY A 24 -9.17 18.96 -2.45
CA GLY A 24 -8.38 20.11 -2.89
C GLY A 24 -6.90 19.74 -3.05
N HIS A 25 -6.03 20.36 -2.24
CA HIS A 25 -4.59 20.11 -2.24
C HIS A 25 -4.12 19.18 -1.11
N GLN A 26 -5.07 18.66 -0.31
CA GLN A 26 -4.76 17.80 0.82
C GLN A 26 -5.08 16.35 0.47
N VAL A 27 -4.23 15.45 0.94
CA VAL A 27 -4.40 14.01 0.81
C VAL A 27 -4.43 13.42 2.22
N ILE A 28 -5.41 12.58 2.47
CA ILE A 28 -5.53 11.78 3.70
C ILE A 28 -5.36 10.32 3.30
N ILE A 29 -4.34 9.66 3.86
CA ILE A 29 -4.13 8.22 3.72
C ILE A 29 -4.89 7.52 4.85
N LEU A 30 -5.60 6.47 4.49
CA LEU A 30 -6.30 5.56 5.39
C LEU A 30 -5.66 4.18 5.25
N ASP A 31 -5.14 3.67 6.38
CA ASP A 31 -4.34 2.45 6.48
C ASP A 31 -3.05 2.43 5.63
N MET A 32 -2.15 1.54 6.03
CA MET A 32 -0.96 1.13 5.28
C MET A 32 -0.68 -0.32 5.66
N GLY A 33 -1.60 -1.21 5.31
CA GLY A 33 -1.57 -2.60 5.75
C GLY A 33 -0.48 -3.42 5.07
N PHE A 34 -0.05 -4.50 5.72
CA PHE A 34 0.81 -5.51 5.12
C PHE A 34 -0.01 -6.67 4.53
N SER A 35 0.54 -7.33 3.50
CA SER A 35 0.11 -8.67 3.12
C SER A 35 0.92 -9.71 3.90
N MET A 36 0.34 -10.26 4.98
CA MET A 36 1.04 -11.21 5.85
C MET A 36 1.48 -12.49 5.12
N GLU A 37 0.70 -12.93 4.12
CA GLU A 37 1.08 -14.05 3.26
C GLU A 37 2.40 -13.76 2.54
N LYS A 38 2.52 -12.57 1.92
CA LYS A 38 3.73 -12.18 1.20
C LYS A 38 4.90 -11.90 2.13
N VAL A 39 4.65 -11.36 3.33
CA VAL A 39 5.69 -11.20 4.37
C VAL A 39 6.29 -12.56 4.72
N ALA A 40 5.46 -13.57 5.02
CA ALA A 40 5.94 -14.90 5.38
C ALA A 40 6.80 -15.55 4.29
N MET A 41 6.49 -15.29 3.01
CA MET A 41 7.28 -15.78 1.88
C MET A 41 8.65 -15.09 1.75
N LEU A 42 8.83 -13.89 2.33
CA LEU A 42 10.09 -13.17 2.34
C LEU A 42 10.96 -13.47 3.57
N GLU A 43 10.36 -13.92 4.68
CA GLU A 43 11.07 -14.26 5.93
C GLU A 43 12.06 -15.42 5.77
N ASP A 44 11.90 -16.27 4.74
CA ASP A 44 12.90 -17.29 4.38
C ASP A 44 14.22 -16.67 3.86
N SER A 45 14.25 -15.37 3.62
CA SER A 45 15.46 -14.63 3.28
C SER A 45 16.02 -13.90 4.50
N THR A 46 17.35 -13.92 4.67
CA THR A 46 18.07 -13.17 5.71
C THR A 46 18.26 -11.69 5.37
N SER A 47 17.52 -11.18 4.38
CA SER A 47 17.71 -9.86 3.80
C SER A 47 16.82 -8.81 4.48
N VAL A 48 17.37 -7.61 4.65
CA VAL A 48 16.57 -6.43 5.00
C VAL A 48 16.02 -5.84 3.71
N PHE A 49 14.69 -5.74 3.60
CA PHE A 49 14.02 -5.17 2.44
C PHE A 49 13.74 -3.68 2.65
N GLY A 50 14.11 -2.88 1.66
CA GLY A 50 13.69 -1.49 1.54
C GLY A 50 12.28 -1.37 0.97
N GLU A 51 11.73 -0.16 1.06
CA GLU A 51 10.38 0.19 0.60
C GLU A 51 10.10 -0.25 -0.84
N HIS A 52 11.02 0.03 -1.77
CA HIS A 52 10.85 -0.30 -3.18
C HIS A 52 10.68 -1.82 -3.40
N GLU A 53 11.41 -2.63 -2.65
CA GLU A 53 11.33 -4.09 -2.74
C GLU A 53 10.02 -4.58 -2.12
N LEU A 54 9.61 -4.01 -0.99
CA LEU A 54 8.32 -4.33 -0.36
C LEU A 54 7.13 -3.98 -1.28
N ILE A 55 7.17 -2.85 -1.98
CA ILE A 55 6.15 -2.50 -2.99
C ILE A 55 6.21 -3.46 -4.17
N THR A 56 7.41 -3.76 -4.68
CA THR A 56 7.63 -4.66 -5.83
C THR A 56 7.17 -6.09 -5.56
N HIS A 57 7.35 -6.56 -4.32
CA HIS A 57 6.84 -7.84 -3.84
C HIS A 57 5.40 -7.78 -3.34
N ASP A 58 4.70 -6.65 -3.57
CA ASP A 58 3.31 -6.44 -3.16
C ASP A 58 3.06 -6.68 -1.65
N VAL A 59 4.08 -6.46 -0.82
CA VAL A 59 3.99 -6.63 0.64
C VAL A 59 3.27 -5.46 1.28
N ILE A 60 3.54 -4.25 0.78
CA ILE A 60 2.88 -3.00 1.18
C ILE A 60 2.22 -2.34 -0.04
N PRO A 61 1.22 -1.46 0.17
CA PRO A 61 0.51 -0.78 -0.90
C PRO A 61 1.40 0.28 -1.59
N ASP A 62 1.10 0.60 -2.84
CA ASP A 62 1.80 1.61 -3.63
C ASP A 62 1.01 2.93 -3.64
N ASP A 63 1.56 3.98 -3.05
CA ASP A 63 0.94 5.29 -2.91
C ASP A 63 1.38 6.31 -3.98
N ARG A 64 2.32 5.93 -4.86
CA ARG A 64 2.76 6.76 -6.01
C ARG A 64 1.62 7.25 -6.91
N PRO A 65 0.51 6.51 -7.13
CA PRO A 65 -0.62 7.01 -7.93
C PRO A 65 -1.33 8.25 -7.35
N ILE A 66 -1.08 8.62 -6.09
CA ILE A 66 -1.67 9.81 -5.47
C ILE A 66 -0.87 11.09 -5.78
N ALA A 67 0.43 10.94 -6.10
CA ALA A 67 1.42 12.02 -6.23
C ALA A 67 1.26 12.88 -7.49
#